data_AF-A0A0N5BE53-F1
#
_entry.id   AF-A0A0N5BE53-F1
#
_cell.length_a   1.000
_cell.length_b   1.000
_cell.length_c   1.000
_cell.angle_alpha   90.00
_cell.angle_beta   90.00
_cell.angle_gamma   90.00
#
_symmetry.space_group_name_H-M   'P 1'
#
loop_
_entity.id
_entity.type
_entity.pdbx_description
1 polymer ?
#
loop_
_entity_poly.entity_id
_entity_poly.type
_entity_poly.pdbx_seq_one_letter_code
_entity_poly.pdbx_strand_id
1 'polypeptide(L)'
;MLLFNKLFLTVLCTVTLAYAKSVNPERDYFRVNRNSDDIAGDWDNSIVPDDFSETGTDTLYRVKSACFSPSTSTYTIVEGNVCQNEDLLVATGRFKNAINTTGWSNFEVETFNTVEPHEQAFAAGFLEGNMTHSLLSNHIQNAVQSYCDGFAHYCERLKPYLKESFDWVKSEIKIRPADDIYWSAVKRVYYQLSGIIAGYDKKDFTPNLYWGYHPILLINLGGDLYDLERKFNKTKEVVDKRLPDSGRCSGFVKLAPNNADLFISQVTMSGYQMMTRILKLYKFAYYKHEYPGHTTTFASYPGMLYSSDDFALMSSGLAVIETTINVFNNTLYNRTIPKEQIHCWVRAIVSNQLARNGREWCEIFSRYNSGTYNNQWVVLDYNKFKPHQPLPKYGVLYVLEQLPGMSYYKDVTWYLMKYSYFASYNIPFYRPITKFSGFLNKSEHDGPWFSWKNAPRAKIFARDHHKVTNLDSLRTLMRYNDYTHEEFSKCNCTPPYSAEAAISARGDLNPKAGKYEFPGQGHNNHGALDYKGTNYELFQNLTFRAISSPAYDQVPAFKWSTFDMRDTIKHIGLPDEWKFPEIEIHWETSIDD
;
A
#
# COMPACT_ATOMS: atom_id res chain seq x y z
N MET A 1 -4.19 -63.93 54.83
CA MET A 1 -4.24 -62.54 55.32
C MET A 1 -5.47 -61.89 54.69
N LEU A 2 -6.68 -62.21 55.19
CA LEU A 2 -7.47 -61.47 56.21
C LEU A 2 -7.84 -60.05 55.68
N LEU A 3 -9.09 -59.61 55.50
CA LEU A 3 -10.43 -60.03 55.94
C LEU A 3 -11.53 -59.16 55.24
N PHE A 4 -12.74 -59.73 55.08
CA PHE A 4 -14.09 -59.11 54.91
C PHE A 4 -14.35 -58.17 53.71
N ASN A 5 -15.26 -58.39 52.74
CA ASN A 5 -16.63 -58.95 52.69
C ASN A 5 -17.68 -58.16 53.49
N LYS A 6 -18.55 -57.38 52.81
CA LYS A 6 -20.03 -57.52 52.82
C LYS A 6 -20.80 -56.32 52.22
N LEU A 7 -21.80 -56.68 51.38
CA LEU A 7 -23.18 -56.14 51.25
C LEU A 7 -23.39 -54.66 50.84
N PHE A 8 -24.43 -54.26 50.10
CA PHE A 8 -25.43 -54.83 49.19
C PHE A 8 -26.41 -53.65 48.85
N LEU A 9 -27.15 -53.78 47.74
CA LEU A 9 -28.50 -53.24 47.49
C LEU A 9 -28.68 -51.74 47.06
N THR A 10 -29.05 -51.60 45.78
CA THR A 10 -30.27 -50.91 45.24
C THR A 10 -30.63 -49.48 45.68
N VAL A 11 -30.84 -48.57 44.71
CA VAL A 11 -32.15 -48.18 44.14
C VAL A 11 -31.99 -46.94 43.24
N LEU A 12 -32.78 -46.92 42.16
CA LEU A 12 -33.05 -45.85 41.21
C LEU A 12 -33.10 -44.43 41.80
N CYS A 13 -32.50 -43.46 41.11
CA CYS A 13 -33.24 -42.28 40.67
C CYS A 13 -32.55 -41.60 39.47
N THR A 14 -33.38 -41.16 38.55
CA THR A 14 -33.12 -40.53 37.26
C THR A 14 -32.18 -39.33 37.33
N VAL A 15 -31.09 -39.35 36.54
CA VAL A 15 -30.51 -38.14 35.96
C VAL A 15 -30.07 -38.44 34.52
N THR A 16 -30.90 -38.01 33.59
CA THR A 16 -30.52 -37.70 32.21
C THR A 16 -29.38 -36.69 32.24
N LEU A 17 -28.14 -37.15 32.03
CA LEU A 17 -27.01 -36.28 31.70
C LEU A 17 -27.15 -35.86 30.24
N ALA A 18 -27.94 -34.81 30.05
CA ALA A 18 -27.80 -33.94 28.90
C ALA A 18 -26.33 -33.48 28.84
N TYR A 19 -25.65 -33.83 27.75
CA TYR A 19 -24.40 -33.20 27.36
C TYR A 19 -24.72 -31.72 27.11
N ALA A 20 -24.61 -30.91 28.15
CA ALA A 20 -24.57 -29.47 28.03
C ALA A 20 -23.32 -29.15 27.22
N LYS A 21 -23.50 -28.77 25.96
CA LYS A 21 -22.55 -27.91 25.26
C LYS A 21 -22.26 -26.75 26.20
N SER A 22 -21.07 -26.75 26.81
CA SER A 22 -20.52 -25.55 27.41
C SER A 22 -20.34 -24.55 26.27
N VAL A 23 -21.32 -23.67 26.12
CA VAL A 23 -21.18 -22.44 25.36
C VAL A 23 -20.06 -21.68 26.05
N ASN A 24 -18.88 -21.66 25.42
CA ASN A 24 -17.78 -20.83 25.85
C ASN A 24 -18.21 -19.37 25.65
N PRO A 25 -18.22 -18.50 26.70
CA PRO A 25 -18.70 -17.11 26.56
C PRO A 25 -17.79 -16.21 25.69
N GLU A 26 -16.63 -16.70 25.23
CA GLU A 26 -15.66 -15.94 24.42
C GLU A 26 -15.94 -15.95 22.90
N ARG A 27 -17.19 -16.16 22.46
CA ARG A 27 -17.54 -16.19 21.02
C ARG A 27 -18.61 -15.20 20.56
N ASP A 28 -19.06 -14.28 21.41
CA ASP A 28 -20.08 -13.28 21.06
C ASP A 28 -19.62 -11.84 21.34
N TYR A 29 -18.57 -11.40 20.63
CA TYR A 29 -18.06 -10.01 20.74
C TYR A 29 -18.02 -9.26 19.41
N PHE A 30 -19.01 -9.44 18.51
CA PHE A 30 -19.17 -8.54 17.36
C PHE A 30 -20.65 -8.44 16.99
N ARG A 31 -21.31 -7.34 17.38
CA ARG A 31 -22.67 -7.00 16.92
C ARG A 31 -22.65 -5.71 16.12
N VAL A 32 -23.18 -5.77 14.90
CA VAL A 32 -23.37 -4.61 14.03
C VAL A 32 -24.45 -3.71 14.58
N ASN A 33 -24.13 -2.43 14.79
CA ASN A 33 -25.15 -1.39 14.76
C ASN A 33 -25.17 -0.80 13.35
N ARG A 34 -26.14 -1.18 12.53
CA ARG A 34 -26.24 -0.80 11.10
C ARG A 34 -26.50 0.70 10.87
N ASN A 35 -26.59 1.49 11.94
CA ASN A 35 -27.06 2.88 11.95
C ASN A 35 -26.10 3.88 12.64
N SER A 36 -24.86 3.55 13.01
CA SER A 36 -24.00 4.51 13.74
C SER A 36 -22.94 5.17 12.85
N ASP A 37 -23.10 6.47 12.60
CA ASP A 37 -22.08 7.41 12.08
C ASP A 37 -20.93 7.71 13.08
N ASP A 38 -20.70 6.81 14.03
CA ASP A 38 -19.78 6.98 15.15
C ASP A 38 -18.74 5.85 15.19
N ILE A 39 -17.47 6.23 15.35
CA ILE A 39 -16.31 5.32 15.44
C ILE A 39 -16.30 4.52 16.75
N ALA A 40 -17.23 4.81 17.66
CA ALA A 40 -17.42 4.05 18.90
C ALA A 40 -18.01 2.63 18.70
N GLY A 41 -18.36 2.25 17.47
CA GLY A 41 -18.90 0.93 17.13
C GLY A 41 -17.90 -0.22 17.26
N ASP A 42 -18.42 -1.40 17.60
CA ASP A 42 -17.67 -2.65 17.67
C ASP A 42 -17.15 -3.10 16.29
N TRP A 43 -16.06 -3.87 16.32
CA TRP A 43 -15.22 -4.27 15.20
C TRP A 43 -15.86 -5.41 14.39
N ASP A 44 -17.05 -5.18 13.83
CA ASP A 44 -17.66 -6.21 12.99
C ASP A 44 -17.00 -6.30 11.61
N ASN A 45 -16.54 -7.51 11.28
CA ASN A 45 -15.96 -7.86 9.98
C ASN A 45 -16.93 -8.82 9.23
N SER A 46 -18.23 -8.53 9.19
CA SER A 46 -19.14 -9.36 8.40
C SER A 46 -18.80 -9.25 6.91
N ILE A 47 -18.10 -10.27 6.41
CA ILE A 47 -17.78 -10.43 4.99
C ILE A 47 -19.10 -10.78 4.29
N VAL A 48 -19.55 -9.91 3.39
CA VAL A 48 -20.68 -10.21 2.53
C VAL A 48 -20.27 -11.35 1.59
N PRO A 49 -21.09 -12.40 1.39
CA PRO A 49 -20.74 -13.48 0.46
C PRO A 49 -20.61 -13.00 -0.99
N ASP A 50 -19.70 -13.63 -1.73
CA ASP A 50 -19.44 -13.36 -3.15
C ASP A 50 -20.67 -13.59 -4.05
N ASP A 51 -20.77 -12.77 -5.10
CA ASP A 51 -21.79 -12.80 -6.15
C ASP A 51 -21.26 -13.21 -7.53
N PHE A 52 -19.94 -13.41 -7.67
CA PHE A 52 -19.31 -13.82 -8.93
C PHE A 52 -18.43 -15.06 -8.72
N SER A 53 -18.55 -16.04 -9.63
CA SER A 53 -17.59 -17.14 -9.74
C SER A 53 -16.29 -16.64 -10.37
N GLU A 54 -15.52 -15.82 -9.65
CA GLU A 54 -14.26 -15.27 -10.17
C GLU A 54 -13.17 -16.34 -10.19
N THR A 55 -12.58 -16.58 -11.36
CA THR A 55 -11.50 -17.55 -11.53
C THR A 55 -10.11 -16.93 -11.43
N GLY A 56 -10.02 -15.59 -11.44
CA GLY A 56 -8.75 -14.86 -11.54
C GLY A 56 -8.04 -15.03 -12.89
N THR A 57 -8.74 -15.51 -13.92
CA THR A 57 -8.19 -15.79 -15.26
C THR A 57 -8.90 -14.98 -16.35
N ASP A 58 -9.47 -13.83 -16.00
CA ASP A 58 -10.25 -13.01 -16.92
C ASP A 58 -9.35 -12.49 -18.06
N THR A 59 -9.81 -12.66 -19.30
CA THR A 59 -9.14 -12.12 -20.50
C THR A 59 -9.74 -10.79 -20.96
N LEU A 60 -10.98 -10.48 -20.55
CA LEU A 60 -11.73 -9.29 -20.94
C LEU A 60 -12.10 -8.45 -19.70
N TYR A 61 -12.29 -7.15 -19.91
CA TYR A 61 -12.82 -6.26 -18.88
C TYR A 61 -14.33 -6.42 -18.74
N ARG A 62 -14.80 -6.50 -17.50
CA ARG A 62 -16.19 -6.22 -17.12
C ARG A 62 -16.36 -4.72 -16.98
N VAL A 63 -17.50 -4.20 -17.42
CA VAL A 63 -17.78 -2.76 -17.41
C VAL A 63 -19.09 -2.51 -16.67
N LYS A 64 -19.08 -1.58 -15.73
CA LYS A 64 -20.27 -1.08 -15.05
C LYS A 64 -20.25 0.44 -15.00
N SER A 65 -21.42 1.05 -14.91
CA SER A 65 -21.54 2.50 -14.81
C SER A 65 -22.42 2.93 -13.65
N ALA A 66 -22.03 4.02 -13.02
CA ALA A 66 -22.83 4.76 -12.08
C ALA A 66 -23.65 5.82 -12.84
N CYS A 67 -24.96 5.80 -12.62
CA CYS A 67 -25.92 6.69 -13.25
C CYS A 67 -26.66 7.52 -12.19
N PHE A 68 -26.96 8.76 -12.51
CA PHE A 68 -27.76 9.65 -11.67
C PHE A 68 -29.01 10.07 -12.43
N SER A 69 -30.19 9.84 -11.85
CA SER A 69 -31.45 10.30 -12.41
C SER A 69 -31.84 11.65 -11.81
N PRO A 70 -31.84 12.76 -12.59
CA PRO A 70 -32.23 14.06 -12.06
C PRO A 70 -33.72 14.13 -11.68
N SER A 71 -34.55 13.30 -12.31
CA SER A 71 -36.00 13.28 -12.10
C SER A 71 -36.41 12.75 -10.73
N THR A 72 -35.68 11.75 -10.22
CA THR A 72 -35.93 11.09 -8.93
C THR A 72 -34.86 11.41 -7.90
N SER A 73 -33.77 12.08 -8.28
CA SER A 73 -32.57 12.32 -7.47
C SER A 73 -31.97 11.04 -6.90
N THR A 74 -31.97 9.95 -7.69
CA THR A 74 -31.47 8.64 -7.28
C THR A 74 -30.27 8.20 -8.09
N TYR A 75 -29.38 7.44 -7.46
CA TYR A 75 -28.24 6.81 -8.12
C TYR A 75 -28.49 5.33 -8.36
N THR A 76 -27.98 4.82 -9.48
CA THR A 76 -28.06 3.39 -9.84
C THR A 76 -26.74 2.91 -10.43
N ILE A 77 -26.49 1.59 -10.34
CA ILE A 77 -25.43 0.91 -11.10
C ILE A 77 -26.07 0.12 -12.23
N VAL A 78 -25.53 0.26 -13.43
CA VAL A 78 -25.92 -0.50 -14.62
C VAL A 78 -24.72 -1.25 -15.19
N GLU A 79 -24.98 -2.35 -15.88
CA GLU A 79 -23.95 -3.05 -16.66
C GLU A 79 -23.65 -2.26 -17.95
N GLY A 80 -22.39 -2.27 -18.37
CA GLY A 80 -21.92 -1.52 -19.53
C GLY A 80 -21.60 -0.04 -19.25
N ASN A 81 -21.47 0.74 -20.33
CA ASN A 81 -21.06 2.14 -20.32
C ASN A 81 -22.19 3.13 -20.70
N VAL A 82 -23.45 2.69 -20.63
CA VAL A 82 -24.60 3.48 -21.06
C VAL A 82 -25.65 3.51 -19.96
N CYS A 83 -26.03 4.70 -19.52
CA CYS A 83 -27.17 4.93 -18.63
C CYS A 83 -28.49 4.83 -19.41
N GLN A 84 -29.57 4.47 -18.72
CA GLN A 84 -30.88 4.34 -19.35
C GLN A 84 -31.60 5.71 -19.42
N ASN A 85 -32.40 5.91 -20.45
CA ASN A 85 -33.28 7.08 -20.58
C ASN A 85 -32.51 8.43 -20.50
N GLU A 86 -32.97 9.33 -19.63
CA GLU A 86 -32.40 10.66 -19.38
C GLU A 86 -31.39 10.67 -18.22
N ASP A 87 -30.99 9.50 -17.70
CA ASP A 87 -30.04 9.42 -16.60
C ASP A 87 -28.64 9.86 -17.03
N LEU A 88 -27.98 10.62 -16.17
CA LEU A 88 -26.65 11.15 -16.40
C LEU A 88 -25.60 10.11 -16.03
N LEU A 89 -24.64 9.88 -16.93
CA LEU A 89 -23.47 9.06 -16.67
C LEU A 89 -22.53 9.79 -15.72
N VAL A 90 -22.31 9.22 -14.53
CA VAL A 90 -21.45 9.80 -13.48
C VAL A 90 -20.06 9.21 -13.53
N ALA A 91 -19.96 7.89 -13.68
CA ALA A 91 -18.69 7.20 -13.81
C ALA A 91 -18.85 5.86 -14.53
N THR A 92 -17.78 5.40 -15.18
CA THR A 92 -17.68 4.05 -15.75
C THR A 92 -16.46 3.35 -15.16
N GLY A 93 -16.68 2.21 -14.53
CA GLY A 93 -15.67 1.32 -13.99
C GLY A 93 -15.42 0.16 -14.94
N ARG A 94 -14.16 -0.25 -15.06
CA ARG A 94 -13.71 -1.41 -15.82
C ARG A 94 -12.86 -2.29 -14.91
N PHE A 95 -13.16 -3.58 -14.84
CA PHE A 95 -12.40 -4.51 -13.99
C PHE A 95 -12.06 -5.80 -14.74
N LYS A 96 -10.81 -6.24 -14.61
CA LYS A 96 -10.29 -7.51 -15.15
C LYS A 96 -9.51 -8.22 -14.06
N ASN A 97 -10.03 -9.34 -13.56
CA ASN A 97 -9.34 -10.16 -12.57
C ASN A 97 -8.44 -11.19 -13.26
N ALA A 98 -7.16 -10.86 -13.44
CA ALA A 98 -6.17 -11.70 -14.12
C ALA A 98 -5.05 -12.18 -13.19
N ILE A 99 -5.28 -12.14 -11.86
CA ILE A 99 -4.26 -12.45 -10.85
C ILE A 99 -3.66 -13.85 -11.00
N ASN A 100 -4.43 -14.85 -11.45
CA ASN A 100 -3.93 -16.22 -11.61
C ASN A 100 -3.13 -16.43 -12.91
N THR A 101 -3.11 -15.46 -13.82
CA THR A 101 -2.38 -15.54 -15.09
C THR A 101 -1.21 -14.57 -15.18
N THR A 102 -1.32 -13.40 -14.55
CA THR A 102 -0.30 -12.34 -14.62
C THR A 102 0.22 -11.90 -13.25
N GLY A 103 -0.38 -12.40 -12.17
CA GLY A 103 -0.16 -11.92 -10.81
C GLY A 103 -0.79 -10.55 -10.53
N TRP A 104 -1.46 -9.93 -11.51
CA TRP A 104 -2.15 -8.64 -11.39
C TRP A 104 -3.61 -8.72 -11.81
N SER A 105 -4.47 -8.03 -11.07
CA SER A 105 -5.77 -7.58 -11.56
C SER A 105 -5.70 -6.12 -12.01
N ASN A 106 -6.67 -5.66 -12.79
CA ASN A 106 -6.68 -4.30 -13.33
C ASN A 106 -8.03 -3.64 -13.07
N PHE A 107 -8.03 -2.44 -12.52
CA PHE A 107 -9.23 -1.63 -12.33
C PHE A 107 -9.03 -0.23 -12.89
N GLU A 108 -9.98 0.21 -13.71
CA GLU A 108 -9.98 1.53 -14.30
C GLU A 108 -11.30 2.20 -13.98
N VAL A 109 -11.27 3.49 -13.65
CA VAL A 109 -12.49 4.28 -13.52
C VAL A 109 -12.32 5.64 -14.13
N GLU A 110 -13.31 6.03 -14.92
CA GLU A 110 -13.43 7.36 -15.50
C GLU A 110 -14.70 8.01 -14.95
N THR A 111 -14.60 9.22 -14.41
CA THR A 111 -15.78 10.01 -14.00
C THR A 111 -16.10 11.07 -15.04
N PHE A 112 -17.34 11.54 -15.06
CA PHE A 112 -17.83 12.54 -15.99
C PHE A 112 -18.36 13.76 -15.24
N ASN A 113 -18.25 14.93 -15.88
CA ASN A 113 -18.66 16.20 -15.28
C ASN A 113 -20.18 16.41 -15.38
N THR A 114 -20.93 15.52 -14.72
CA THR A 114 -22.41 15.53 -14.67
C THR A 114 -22.95 15.81 -13.28
N VAL A 115 -22.12 15.62 -12.25
CA VAL A 115 -22.43 15.84 -10.83
C VAL A 115 -21.23 16.48 -10.12
N GLU A 116 -21.44 16.90 -8.87
CA GLU A 116 -20.41 17.54 -8.07
C GLU A 116 -19.16 16.66 -7.88
N PRO A 117 -17.94 17.23 -7.82
CA PRO A 117 -16.69 16.46 -7.74
C PRO A 117 -16.61 15.44 -6.59
N HIS A 118 -17.28 15.69 -5.47
CA HIS A 118 -17.31 14.75 -4.35
C HIS A 118 -18.25 13.56 -4.59
N GLU A 119 -19.33 13.75 -5.36
CA GLU A 119 -20.21 12.66 -5.81
C GLU A 119 -19.52 11.80 -6.88
N GLN A 120 -18.74 12.43 -7.77
CA GLN A 120 -17.84 11.70 -8.69
C GLN A 120 -16.84 10.82 -7.93
N ALA A 121 -16.22 11.35 -6.87
CA ALA A 121 -15.29 10.60 -6.03
C ALA A 121 -15.97 9.39 -5.36
N PHE A 122 -17.17 9.60 -4.82
CA PHE A 122 -17.98 8.53 -4.25
C PHE A 122 -18.32 7.46 -5.28
N ALA A 123 -18.77 7.85 -6.47
CA ALA A 123 -19.10 6.94 -7.56
C ALA A 123 -17.92 6.06 -7.97
N ALA A 124 -16.73 6.66 -8.08
CA ALA A 124 -15.51 5.93 -8.40
C ALA A 124 -15.16 4.88 -7.32
N GLY A 125 -15.25 5.27 -6.04
CA GLY A 125 -15.09 4.35 -4.93
C GLY A 125 -16.13 3.23 -4.96
N PHE A 126 -17.41 3.56 -5.14
CA PHE A 126 -18.52 2.61 -5.16
C PHE A 126 -18.35 1.55 -6.24
N LEU A 127 -17.99 1.96 -7.45
CA LEU A 127 -17.70 1.04 -8.56
C LEU A 127 -16.52 0.12 -8.22
N GLU A 128 -15.44 0.63 -7.62
CA GLU A 128 -14.33 -0.22 -7.20
C GLU A 128 -14.76 -1.26 -6.16
N GLY A 129 -15.45 -0.82 -5.11
CA GLY A 129 -15.90 -1.70 -4.02
C GLY A 129 -16.85 -2.79 -4.53
N ASN A 130 -17.75 -2.43 -5.44
CA ASN A 130 -18.70 -3.36 -6.04
C ASN A 130 -18.02 -4.34 -7.00
N MET A 131 -17.20 -3.83 -7.92
CA MET A 131 -16.63 -4.64 -9.00
C MET A 131 -15.47 -5.52 -8.52
N THR A 132 -14.73 -5.10 -7.50
CA THR A 132 -13.57 -5.83 -6.97
C THR A 132 -13.87 -6.66 -5.73
N HIS A 133 -15.16 -6.83 -5.38
CA HIS A 133 -15.63 -7.39 -4.12
C HIS A 133 -14.92 -8.70 -3.70
N SER A 134 -14.85 -9.71 -4.56
CA SER A 134 -14.23 -11.00 -4.21
C SER A 134 -12.72 -10.88 -3.96
N LEU A 135 -12.01 -10.17 -4.84
CA LEU A 135 -10.59 -9.90 -4.70
C LEU A 135 -10.29 -9.06 -3.42
N LEU A 136 -11.17 -8.12 -3.10
CA LEU A 136 -11.12 -7.31 -1.88
C LEU A 136 -11.40 -8.14 -0.62
N SER A 137 -12.38 -9.04 -0.65
CA SER A 137 -12.65 -9.98 0.44
C SER A 137 -11.44 -10.87 0.73
N ASN A 138 -10.75 -11.35 -0.30
CA ASN A 138 -9.50 -12.11 -0.15
C ASN A 138 -8.40 -11.26 0.47
N HIS A 139 -8.22 -10.02 0.00
CA HIS A 139 -7.23 -9.09 0.55
C HIS A 139 -7.52 -8.78 2.04
N ILE A 140 -8.78 -8.52 2.40
CA ILE A 140 -9.19 -8.26 3.79
C ILE A 140 -8.79 -9.44 4.69
N GLN A 141 -9.10 -10.67 4.28
CA GLN A 141 -8.78 -11.88 5.05
C GLN A 141 -7.27 -12.10 5.20
N ASN A 142 -6.50 -11.83 4.14
CA ASN A 142 -5.06 -12.03 4.12
C ASN A 142 -4.28 -10.95 4.90
N ALA A 143 -4.69 -9.69 4.77
CA ALA A 143 -3.89 -8.54 5.21
C ALA A 143 -4.32 -7.95 6.56
N VAL A 144 -5.63 -7.82 6.83
CA VAL A 144 -6.13 -6.97 7.93
C VAL A 144 -7.06 -7.67 8.92
N GLN A 145 -7.71 -8.78 8.54
CA GLN A 145 -8.72 -9.43 9.39
C GLN A 145 -8.18 -9.84 10.77
N SER A 146 -6.93 -10.33 10.82
CA SER A 146 -6.27 -10.77 12.05
C SER A 146 -5.37 -9.70 12.69
N TYR A 147 -5.52 -8.42 12.32
CA TYR A 147 -4.56 -7.37 12.70
C TYR A 147 -4.46 -7.15 14.22
N CYS A 148 -5.57 -7.31 14.94
CA CYS A 148 -5.66 -7.16 16.39
C CYS A 148 -5.56 -8.49 17.16
N ASP A 149 -5.40 -9.63 16.48
CA ASP A 149 -5.36 -10.95 17.13
C ASP A 149 -4.14 -11.06 18.05
N GLY A 150 -4.38 -11.24 19.37
CA GLY A 150 -3.32 -11.25 20.39
C GLY A 150 -2.70 -9.87 20.70
N PHE A 151 -3.37 -8.79 20.30
CA PHE A 151 -2.95 -7.40 20.50
C PHE A 151 -4.09 -6.50 21.02
N ALA A 152 -5.01 -7.04 21.81
CA ALA A 152 -6.21 -6.34 22.26
C ALA A 152 -5.89 -4.98 22.92
N HIS A 153 -4.94 -4.97 23.86
CA HIS A 153 -4.52 -3.74 24.54
C HIS A 153 -3.90 -2.67 23.63
N TYR A 154 -3.18 -3.07 22.58
CA TYR A 154 -2.70 -2.13 21.58
C TYR A 154 -3.88 -1.52 20.81
N CYS A 155 -4.83 -2.35 20.39
CA CYS A 155 -6.01 -1.88 19.64
C CYS A 155 -6.94 -1.02 20.51
N GLU A 156 -7.03 -1.25 21.81
CA GLU A 156 -7.72 -0.37 22.77
C GLU A 156 -7.12 1.03 22.83
N ARG A 157 -5.80 1.18 22.63
CA ARG A 157 -5.13 2.49 22.55
C ARG A 157 -5.24 3.14 21.17
N LEU A 158 -5.20 2.34 20.11
CA LEU A 158 -5.30 2.81 18.73
C LEU A 158 -6.68 3.40 18.42
N LYS A 159 -7.76 2.74 18.92
CA LYS A 159 -9.16 3.12 18.68
C LYS A 159 -9.45 4.60 19.01
N PRO A 160 -9.22 5.10 20.25
CA PRO A 160 -9.45 6.50 20.58
C PRO A 160 -8.64 7.48 19.72
N TYR A 161 -7.39 7.13 19.38
CA TYR A 161 -6.54 7.97 18.54
C TYR A 161 -7.13 8.14 17.13
N LEU A 162 -7.53 7.02 16.50
CA LEU A 162 -8.15 7.06 15.17
C LEU A 162 -9.46 7.83 15.22
N LYS A 163 -10.29 7.61 16.26
CA LYS A 163 -11.53 8.36 16.46
C LYS A 163 -11.28 9.87 16.52
N GLU A 164 -10.38 10.31 17.39
CA GLU A 164 -10.09 11.73 17.57
C GLU A 164 -9.54 12.37 16.30
N SER A 165 -8.71 11.64 15.54
CA SER A 165 -8.18 12.12 14.26
C SER A 165 -9.27 12.28 13.20
N PHE A 166 -10.17 11.30 13.09
CA PHE A 166 -11.27 11.35 12.13
C PHE A 166 -12.31 12.40 12.50
N ASP A 167 -12.65 12.53 13.79
CA ASP A 167 -13.54 13.58 14.29
C ASP A 167 -12.97 14.97 13.97
N TRP A 168 -11.66 15.16 14.11
CA TRP A 168 -11.00 16.41 13.74
C TRP A 168 -11.11 16.67 12.23
N VAL A 169 -10.75 15.72 11.37
CA VAL A 169 -10.87 15.85 9.91
C VAL A 169 -12.31 16.13 9.48
N LYS A 170 -13.28 15.42 10.07
CA LYS A 170 -14.72 15.65 9.85
C LYS A 170 -15.12 17.08 10.21
N SER A 171 -14.62 17.59 11.34
CA SER A 171 -14.89 18.97 11.76
C SER A 171 -14.29 20.00 10.81
N GLU A 172 -13.06 19.78 10.33
CA GLU A 172 -12.39 20.66 9.38
C GLU A 172 -13.13 20.70 8.04
N ILE A 173 -13.49 19.55 7.47
CA ILE A 173 -14.27 19.47 6.23
C ILE A 173 -15.60 20.25 6.33
N LYS A 174 -16.21 20.29 7.52
CA LYS A 174 -17.48 21.00 7.75
C LYS A 174 -17.32 22.52 7.80
N ILE A 175 -16.20 23.02 8.33
CA ILE A 175 -16.00 24.47 8.58
C ILE A 175 -15.18 25.16 7.49
N ARG A 176 -14.39 24.42 6.71
CA ARG A 176 -13.55 25.00 5.65
C ARG A 176 -14.41 25.44 4.47
N PRO A 177 -14.09 26.58 3.84
CA PRO A 177 -14.87 27.08 2.73
C PRO A 177 -14.66 26.22 1.49
N ALA A 178 -15.64 26.22 0.57
CA ALA A 178 -15.63 25.35 -0.60
C ALA A 178 -14.46 25.64 -1.58
N ASP A 179 -13.94 26.86 -1.56
CA ASP A 179 -12.80 27.31 -2.37
C ASP A 179 -11.42 27.00 -1.74
N ASP A 180 -11.37 26.40 -0.55
CA ASP A 180 -10.14 25.81 -0.02
C ASP A 180 -9.82 24.52 -0.78
N ILE A 181 -9.04 24.65 -1.85
CA ILE A 181 -8.71 23.54 -2.76
C ILE A 181 -8.08 22.33 -2.04
N TYR A 182 -7.35 22.55 -0.95
CA TYR A 182 -6.71 21.47 -0.20
C TYR A 182 -7.75 20.68 0.59
N TRP A 183 -8.60 21.38 1.36
CA TRP A 183 -9.65 20.71 2.12
C TRP A 183 -10.77 20.15 1.25
N SER A 184 -11.03 20.76 0.09
CA SER A 184 -11.89 20.18 -0.95
C SER A 184 -11.30 18.88 -1.51
N ALA A 185 -9.99 18.78 -1.71
CA ALA A 185 -9.33 17.51 -2.07
C ALA A 185 -9.42 16.47 -0.94
N VAL A 186 -9.15 16.86 0.31
CA VAL A 186 -9.32 15.97 1.48
C VAL A 186 -10.75 15.44 1.55
N LYS A 187 -11.76 16.31 1.40
CA LYS A 187 -13.18 15.91 1.38
C LYS A 187 -13.43 14.82 0.33
N ARG A 188 -12.95 14.98 -0.89
CA ARG A 188 -13.13 13.98 -1.97
C ARG A 188 -12.47 12.64 -1.66
N VAL A 189 -11.29 12.62 -1.04
CA VAL A 189 -10.64 11.39 -0.59
C VAL A 189 -11.55 10.61 0.36
N TYR A 190 -12.18 11.28 1.32
CA TYR A 190 -13.13 10.62 2.24
C TYR A 190 -14.44 10.22 1.58
N TYR A 191 -14.95 10.96 0.59
CA TYR A 191 -16.09 10.50 -0.22
C TYR A 191 -15.74 9.24 -1.03
N GLN A 192 -14.55 9.17 -1.62
CA GLN A 192 -14.10 7.97 -2.32
C GLN A 192 -13.95 6.77 -1.37
N LEU A 193 -13.40 6.98 -0.16
CA LEU A 193 -13.36 5.95 0.88
C LEU A 193 -14.76 5.47 1.27
N SER A 194 -15.70 6.40 1.39
CA SER A 194 -17.09 6.08 1.72
C SER A 194 -17.77 5.30 0.60
N GLY A 195 -17.51 5.68 -0.65
CA GLY A 195 -17.99 4.99 -1.84
C GLY A 195 -17.50 3.55 -1.88
N ILE A 196 -16.20 3.30 -1.72
CA ILE A 196 -15.65 1.93 -1.77
C ILE A 196 -16.17 1.04 -0.66
N ILE A 197 -16.41 1.59 0.54
CA ILE A 197 -17.07 0.88 1.63
C ILE A 197 -18.51 0.54 1.27
N ALA A 198 -19.29 1.51 0.77
CA ALA A 198 -20.67 1.30 0.39
C ALA A 198 -20.83 0.27 -0.76
N GLY A 199 -19.95 0.34 -1.76
CA GLY A 199 -19.93 -0.60 -2.88
C GLY A 199 -19.56 -2.03 -2.46
N TYR A 200 -18.58 -2.16 -1.56
CA TYR A 200 -18.20 -3.46 -0.97
C TYR A 200 -19.31 -4.04 -0.09
N ASP A 201 -19.93 -3.21 0.76
CA ASP A 201 -21.03 -3.63 1.64
C ASP A 201 -22.35 -3.90 0.89
N LYS A 202 -22.38 -3.71 -0.43
CA LYS A 202 -23.57 -3.81 -1.29
C LYS A 202 -24.73 -2.95 -0.78
N LYS A 203 -24.42 -1.76 -0.27
CA LYS A 203 -25.41 -0.76 0.15
C LYS A 203 -26.06 -0.11 -1.07
N ASP A 204 -27.22 0.49 -0.86
CA ASP A 204 -27.83 1.37 -1.86
C ASP A 204 -26.86 2.51 -2.19
N PHE A 205 -26.75 2.85 -3.49
CA PHE A 205 -25.89 3.92 -3.93
C PHE A 205 -26.44 5.25 -3.43
N THR A 206 -25.87 5.77 -2.34
CA THR A 206 -26.22 7.08 -1.79
C THR A 206 -24.94 7.83 -1.43
N PRO A 207 -24.55 8.88 -2.19
CA PRO A 207 -23.33 9.64 -1.90
C PRO A 207 -23.37 10.29 -0.53
N ASN A 208 -22.65 9.70 0.43
CA ASN A 208 -22.56 10.18 1.80
C ASN A 208 -21.20 9.85 2.39
N LEU A 209 -20.81 10.61 3.41
CA LEU A 209 -19.58 10.36 4.15
C LEU A 209 -19.81 9.28 5.21
N TYR A 210 -19.01 8.22 5.17
CA TYR A 210 -18.90 7.22 6.19
C TYR A 210 -17.69 7.51 7.08
N TRP A 211 -17.93 7.66 8.37
CA TRP A 211 -16.89 7.96 9.35
C TRP A 211 -16.56 6.77 10.25
N GLY A 212 -17.28 5.66 10.14
CA GLY A 212 -17.08 4.50 11.01
C GLY A 212 -15.78 3.74 10.73
N TYR A 213 -15.51 2.78 11.60
CA TYR A 213 -14.41 1.84 11.39
C TYR A 213 -14.81 0.77 10.36
N HIS A 214 -13.91 0.48 9.42
CA HIS A 214 -14.10 -0.56 8.41
C HIS A 214 -12.75 -1.21 8.03
N PRO A 215 -12.68 -2.50 7.69
CA PRO A 215 -11.43 -3.14 7.23
C PRO A 215 -10.76 -2.41 6.05
N ILE A 216 -11.54 -1.82 5.15
CA ILE A 216 -11.03 -1.00 4.03
C ILE A 216 -10.32 0.25 4.54
N LEU A 217 -10.78 0.85 5.64
CA LEU A 217 -10.03 1.94 6.27
C LEU A 217 -8.67 1.44 6.79
N LEU A 218 -8.61 0.28 7.44
CA LEU A 218 -7.32 -0.29 7.87
C LEU A 218 -6.39 -0.60 6.70
N ILE A 219 -6.93 -1.07 5.56
CA ILE A 219 -6.15 -1.27 4.33
C ILE A 219 -5.46 0.05 3.95
N ASN A 220 -6.21 1.16 3.93
CA ASN A 220 -5.65 2.48 3.60
C ASN A 220 -4.66 3.01 4.65
N LEU A 221 -4.87 2.68 5.94
CA LEU A 221 -3.93 2.99 7.02
C LEU A 221 -2.70 2.07 7.04
N GLY A 222 -2.56 1.08 6.15
CA GLY A 222 -1.53 0.04 6.21
C GLY A 222 -0.11 0.54 6.48
N GLY A 223 0.33 1.58 5.76
CA GLY A 223 1.61 2.23 5.97
C GLY A 223 1.70 3.03 7.28
N ASP A 224 0.63 3.78 7.60
CA ASP A 224 0.54 4.59 8.82
C ASP A 224 0.61 3.73 10.09
N LEU A 225 0.04 2.52 10.03
CA LEU A 225 0.01 1.57 11.12
C LEU A 225 1.42 1.19 11.58
N TYR A 226 2.44 1.12 10.72
CA TYR A 226 3.81 0.76 11.13
C TYR A 226 4.39 1.70 12.19
N ASP A 227 4.11 2.99 12.06
CA ASP A 227 4.54 4.00 13.01
C ASP A 227 3.62 4.04 14.24
N LEU A 228 2.32 3.82 14.04
CA LEU A 228 1.35 3.75 15.15
C LEU A 228 1.58 2.52 16.05
N GLU A 229 2.03 1.40 15.49
CA GLU A 229 2.47 0.21 16.23
C GLU A 229 3.61 0.58 17.20
N ARG A 230 4.59 1.36 16.74
CA ARG A 230 5.70 1.84 17.59
C ARG A 230 5.22 2.86 18.61
N LYS A 231 4.40 3.84 18.19
CA LYS A 231 3.82 4.86 19.07
C LYS A 231 3.05 4.25 20.25
N PHE A 232 2.21 3.27 19.97
CA PHE A 232 1.36 2.62 20.98
C PHE A 232 1.98 1.35 21.56
N ASN A 233 3.26 1.09 21.30
CA ASN A 233 4.00 -0.05 21.82
C ASN A 233 3.26 -1.38 21.60
N LYS A 234 3.06 -1.75 20.34
CA LYS A 234 2.45 -3.03 19.95
C LYS A 234 3.41 -4.17 20.29
N THR A 235 3.27 -4.69 21.49
CA THR A 235 3.93 -5.92 21.95
C THR A 235 2.90 -7.02 22.03
N LYS A 236 3.22 -8.24 21.57
CA LYS A 236 2.34 -9.38 21.83
C LYS A 236 2.26 -9.64 23.32
N GLU A 237 1.07 -10.05 23.78
CA GLU A 237 0.85 -10.52 25.16
C GLU A 237 1.72 -11.75 25.50
N VAL A 238 2.15 -12.49 24.47
CA VAL A 238 3.19 -13.53 24.56
C VAL A 238 4.37 -13.11 23.69
N VAL A 239 5.53 -12.88 24.31
CA VAL A 239 6.75 -12.33 23.69
C VAL A 239 7.03 -13.00 22.35
N ASP A 240 6.92 -12.22 21.29
CA ASP A 240 7.22 -12.67 19.95
C ASP A 240 8.03 -11.62 19.20
N LYS A 241 9.20 -12.03 18.73
CA LYS A 241 10.23 -11.21 18.08
C LYS A 241 9.93 -10.96 16.59
N ARG A 242 8.65 -11.04 16.20
CA ARG A 242 8.15 -11.13 14.81
C ARG A 242 7.96 -9.81 14.07
N LEU A 243 8.38 -8.67 14.63
CA LEU A 243 8.50 -7.42 13.89
C LEU A 243 9.98 -7.14 13.62
N PRO A 244 10.63 -7.85 12.68
CA PRO A 244 11.94 -7.42 12.23
C PRO A 244 11.84 -5.99 11.67
N ASP A 245 12.86 -5.17 11.96
CA ASP A 245 13.17 -3.96 11.18
C ASP A 245 13.65 -4.37 9.76
N SER A 246 12.83 -5.12 9.02
CA SER A 246 13.13 -5.45 7.62
C SER A 246 12.98 -4.20 6.75
N GLY A 247 13.86 -4.05 5.76
CA GLY A 247 13.82 -2.90 4.85
C GLY A 247 12.62 -2.99 3.91
N ARG A 248 11.96 -1.88 3.62
CA ARG A 248 10.77 -1.81 2.76
C ARG A 248 11.03 -1.09 1.44
N CYS A 249 11.07 -1.84 0.36
CA CYS A 249 11.14 -1.32 -0.99
C CYS A 249 12.53 -0.82 -1.43
N SER A 250 12.77 -0.88 -2.73
CA SER A 250 13.93 -0.28 -3.41
C SER A 250 13.41 0.62 -4.53
N GLY A 251 13.85 1.88 -4.55
CA GLY A 251 13.49 2.88 -5.55
C GLY A 251 14.70 3.33 -6.36
N PHE A 252 14.49 3.69 -7.63
CA PHE A 252 15.57 4.04 -8.54
C PHE A 252 15.13 5.01 -9.63
N VAL A 253 15.91 6.07 -9.83
CA VAL A 253 15.78 7.01 -10.95
C VAL A 253 17.09 6.99 -11.73
N LYS A 254 17.03 6.84 -13.06
CA LYS A 254 18.22 6.71 -13.91
C LYS A 254 18.10 7.52 -15.19
N LEU A 255 19.06 8.41 -15.39
CA LEU A 255 19.29 9.10 -16.65
C LEU A 255 20.15 8.21 -17.57
N ALA A 256 19.61 7.85 -18.73
CA ALA A 256 20.32 7.03 -19.72
C ALA A 256 21.55 7.77 -20.29
N PRO A 257 22.54 7.05 -20.86
CA PRO A 257 23.64 7.68 -21.59
C PRO A 257 23.14 8.68 -22.64
N ASN A 258 23.84 9.80 -22.79
CA ASN A 258 23.49 10.89 -23.70
C ASN A 258 22.09 11.49 -23.49
N ASN A 259 21.53 11.34 -22.28
CA ASN A 259 20.17 11.74 -21.92
C ASN A 259 19.12 11.15 -22.89
N ALA A 260 19.37 9.95 -23.43
CA ALA A 260 18.48 9.33 -24.40
C ALA A 260 17.11 8.99 -23.80
N ASP A 261 17.06 8.74 -22.49
CA ASP A 261 15.85 8.37 -21.76
C ASP A 261 16.02 8.66 -20.26
N LEU A 262 14.91 8.61 -19.52
CA LEU A 262 14.84 8.83 -18.08
C LEU A 262 13.90 7.82 -17.43
N PHE A 263 14.47 6.91 -16.64
CA PHE A 263 13.78 5.81 -16.01
C PHE A 263 13.42 6.12 -14.56
N ILE A 264 12.28 5.62 -14.12
CA ILE A 264 11.90 5.53 -12.70
C ILE A 264 11.33 4.14 -12.43
N SER A 265 11.74 3.54 -11.31
CA SER A 265 11.32 2.20 -10.92
C SER A 265 11.24 2.06 -9.41
N GLN A 266 10.33 1.20 -8.98
CA GLN A 266 10.14 0.81 -7.60
C GLN A 266 9.94 -0.72 -7.53
N VAL A 267 10.46 -1.31 -6.46
CA VAL A 267 10.25 -2.70 -6.06
C VAL A 267 9.69 -2.68 -4.65
N THR A 268 8.49 -3.19 -4.44
CA THR A 268 7.87 -3.22 -3.11
C THR A 268 8.40 -4.38 -2.30
N MET A 269 8.65 -4.18 -1.01
CA MET A 269 8.92 -5.29 -0.08
C MET A 269 7.93 -5.31 1.07
N SER A 270 7.34 -6.48 1.31
CA SER A 270 6.42 -6.72 2.41
C SER A 270 6.28 -8.23 2.64
N GLY A 271 5.33 -8.66 3.47
CA GLY A 271 4.98 -10.07 3.60
C GLY A 271 4.19 -10.57 2.39
N TYR A 272 4.38 -11.84 2.03
CA TYR A 272 3.83 -12.44 0.81
C TYR A 272 2.30 -12.56 0.80
N GLN A 273 1.64 -12.50 1.95
CA GLN A 273 0.17 -12.41 2.04
C GLN A 273 -0.40 -11.15 1.36
N MET A 274 0.43 -10.11 1.19
CA MET A 274 0.02 -8.88 0.52
C MET A 274 -0.08 -9.04 -1.00
N MET A 275 0.33 -10.17 -1.59
CA MET A 275 0.34 -10.37 -3.05
C MET A 275 -1.05 -10.49 -3.71
N THR A 276 -2.11 -10.00 -3.07
CA THR A 276 -3.41 -9.74 -3.72
C THR A 276 -3.31 -8.39 -4.45
N ARG A 277 -2.84 -8.41 -5.70
CA ARG A 277 -2.37 -7.20 -6.40
C ARG A 277 -3.35 -6.68 -7.45
N ILE A 278 -3.46 -5.35 -7.53
CA ILE A 278 -4.29 -4.68 -8.53
C ILE A 278 -3.57 -3.42 -9.05
N LEU A 279 -3.58 -3.24 -10.37
CA LEU A 279 -3.11 -2.05 -11.05
C LEU A 279 -4.31 -1.14 -11.29
N LYS A 280 -4.18 0.15 -11.01
CA LYS A 280 -5.30 1.09 -11.04
C LYS A 280 -5.05 2.25 -11.97
N LEU A 281 -6.12 2.68 -12.64
CA LEU A 281 -6.20 3.98 -13.32
C LEU A 281 -7.45 4.71 -12.81
N TYR A 282 -7.27 5.86 -12.18
CA TYR A 282 -8.35 6.77 -11.83
C TYR A 282 -8.27 8.00 -12.72
N LYS A 283 -9.30 8.25 -13.55
CA LYS A 283 -9.46 9.43 -14.39
C LYS A 283 -10.67 10.23 -13.90
N PHE A 284 -10.43 11.27 -13.12
CA PHE A 284 -11.50 12.12 -12.63
C PHE A 284 -11.77 13.29 -13.58
N ALA A 285 -13.04 13.62 -13.82
CA ALA A 285 -13.48 14.83 -14.52
C ALA A 285 -13.45 16.09 -13.62
N TYR A 286 -12.51 16.16 -12.70
CA TYR A 286 -12.28 17.35 -11.88
C TYR A 286 -11.78 18.53 -12.75
N TYR A 287 -11.93 19.75 -12.24
CA TYR A 287 -11.40 20.94 -12.91
C TYR A 287 -9.87 20.86 -13.05
N LYS A 288 -9.39 20.54 -14.26
CA LYS A 288 -7.98 20.21 -14.53
C LYS A 288 -6.99 21.30 -14.12
N HIS A 289 -7.40 22.56 -14.21
CA HIS A 289 -6.56 23.65 -13.73
C HIS A 289 -6.33 23.56 -12.21
N GLU A 290 -7.34 23.20 -11.42
CA GLU A 290 -7.20 23.05 -9.98
C GLU A 290 -6.55 21.71 -9.59
N TYR A 291 -6.84 20.66 -10.36
CA TYR A 291 -6.40 19.29 -10.11
C TYR A 291 -5.60 18.76 -11.32
N PRO A 292 -4.36 19.22 -11.52
CA PRO A 292 -3.55 18.81 -12.68
C PRO A 292 -3.25 17.30 -12.71
N GLY A 293 -3.29 16.61 -11.56
CA GLY A 293 -3.16 15.16 -11.47
C GLY A 293 -4.50 14.42 -11.47
N HIS A 294 -5.52 14.94 -12.17
CA HIS A 294 -6.87 14.36 -12.21
C HIS A 294 -6.91 12.93 -12.77
N THR A 295 -5.96 12.57 -13.64
CA THR A 295 -5.68 11.19 -14.05
C THR A 295 -4.43 10.69 -13.34
N THR A 296 -4.55 9.58 -12.61
CA THR A 296 -3.45 8.91 -11.90
C THR A 296 -3.49 7.41 -12.16
N THR A 297 -2.35 6.84 -12.52
CA THR A 297 -2.14 5.39 -12.56
C THR A 297 -1.19 4.96 -11.45
N PHE A 298 -1.38 3.77 -10.89
CA PHE A 298 -0.53 3.27 -9.82
C PHE A 298 -0.69 1.77 -9.57
N ALA A 299 0.35 1.16 -8.98
CA ALA A 299 0.27 -0.20 -8.45
C ALA A 299 -0.30 -0.19 -7.03
N SER A 300 -1.20 -1.12 -6.72
CA SER A 300 -1.97 -1.07 -5.48
C SER A 300 -2.48 -2.46 -5.04
N TYR A 301 -3.41 -2.41 -4.09
CA TYR A 301 -4.13 -3.53 -3.49
C TYR A 301 -5.63 -3.24 -3.56
N PRO A 302 -6.49 -4.27 -3.65
CA PRO A 302 -7.94 -4.08 -3.60
C PRO A 302 -8.34 -3.26 -2.35
N GLY A 303 -9.23 -2.28 -2.50
CA GLY A 303 -9.67 -1.46 -1.36
C GLY A 303 -8.75 -0.28 -1.02
N MET A 304 -7.50 -0.29 -1.49
CA MET A 304 -6.53 0.77 -1.19
C MET A 304 -6.59 1.90 -2.23
N LEU A 305 -6.94 3.11 -1.81
CA LEU A 305 -7.18 4.25 -2.72
C LEU A 305 -5.90 4.97 -3.17
N TYR A 306 -4.76 4.53 -2.66
CA TYR A 306 -3.43 5.01 -3.03
C TYR A 306 -2.51 3.83 -3.30
N SER A 307 -1.27 4.11 -3.66
CA SER A 307 -0.22 3.12 -3.80
C SER A 307 0.52 3.00 -2.47
N SER A 308 0.35 1.96 -1.66
CA SER A 308 1.30 1.73 -0.53
C SER A 308 2.60 1.05 -0.97
N ASP A 309 2.72 0.73 -2.25
CA ASP A 309 4.03 0.56 -2.88
C ASP A 309 4.72 1.92 -3.05
N ASP A 310 3.89 2.95 -3.16
CA ASP A 310 4.18 4.26 -3.70
C ASP A 310 4.92 4.16 -5.03
N PHE A 311 4.17 3.79 -6.06
CA PHE A 311 4.52 3.97 -7.47
C PHE A 311 3.29 4.56 -8.17
N ALA A 312 3.33 5.86 -8.47
CA ALA A 312 2.23 6.58 -9.10
C ALA A 312 2.71 7.49 -10.24
N LEU A 313 1.99 7.48 -11.35
CA LEU A 313 2.21 8.38 -12.49
C LEU A 313 0.95 9.24 -12.68
N MET A 314 1.14 10.55 -12.82
CA MET A 314 0.04 11.51 -12.87
C MET A 314 0.06 12.32 -14.17
N SER A 315 -1.13 12.65 -14.65
CA SER A 315 -1.39 13.57 -15.77
C SER A 315 -0.73 14.95 -15.63
N SER A 316 -0.35 15.36 -14.42
CA SER A 316 0.43 16.57 -14.19
C SER A 316 1.87 16.51 -14.72
N GLY A 317 2.30 15.35 -15.23
CA GLY A 317 3.67 15.11 -15.69
C GLY A 317 4.60 14.62 -14.57
N LEU A 318 4.05 14.28 -13.40
CA LEU A 318 4.80 13.81 -12.25
C LEU A 318 4.76 12.28 -12.13
N ALA A 319 5.92 11.69 -11.82
CA ALA A 319 6.04 10.32 -11.36
C ALA A 319 6.60 10.32 -9.93
N VAL A 320 5.96 9.58 -9.02
CA VAL A 320 6.27 9.58 -7.59
C VAL A 320 6.50 8.17 -7.12
N ILE A 321 7.62 7.99 -6.42
CA ILE A 321 7.90 6.76 -5.66
C ILE A 321 8.31 7.05 -4.22
N GLU A 322 8.24 6.07 -3.32
CA GLU A 322 9.00 6.14 -2.06
C GLU A 322 9.71 4.85 -1.66
N THR A 323 10.51 4.98 -0.60
CA THR A 323 10.88 3.85 0.27
C THR A 323 10.78 4.28 1.73
N THR A 324 10.29 3.37 2.59
CA THR A 324 9.96 3.71 3.98
C THR A 324 11.21 3.90 4.83
N ILE A 325 11.29 4.99 5.59
CA ILE A 325 12.35 5.27 6.55
C ILE A 325 11.94 4.74 7.93
N ASN A 326 12.76 3.89 8.52
CA ASN A 326 12.58 3.51 9.92
C ASN A 326 12.88 4.67 10.88
N VAL A 327 12.07 4.82 11.92
CA VAL A 327 12.36 5.77 13.01
C VAL A 327 12.86 4.98 14.22
N PHE A 328 14.17 5.00 14.45
CA PHE A 328 14.80 4.34 15.62
C PHE A 328 14.72 5.19 16.88
N ASN A 329 14.63 6.52 16.73
CA ASN A 329 14.38 7.41 17.86
C ASN A 329 12.88 7.47 18.19
N ASN A 330 12.41 6.50 18.97
CA ASN A 330 10.98 6.38 19.32
C ASN A 330 10.41 7.60 20.07
N THR A 331 11.26 8.44 20.69
CA THR A 331 10.78 9.68 21.35
C THR A 331 10.12 10.67 20.40
N LEU A 332 10.41 10.57 19.09
CA LEU A 332 9.79 11.39 18.06
C LEU A 332 8.27 11.17 17.97
N TYR A 333 7.77 9.97 18.26
CA TYR A 333 6.32 9.66 18.19
C TYR A 333 5.47 10.41 19.23
N ASN A 334 6.10 11.10 20.18
CA ASN A 334 5.41 12.09 21.03
C ASN A 334 4.84 13.26 20.21
N ARG A 335 5.34 13.47 18.98
CA ARG A 335 4.85 14.50 18.04
C ARG A 335 3.77 14.00 17.08
N THR A 336 3.50 12.71 17.05
CA THR A 336 2.37 12.14 16.32
C THR A 336 1.12 12.30 17.18
N ILE A 337 0.21 13.19 16.80
CA ILE A 337 -0.98 13.56 17.56
C ILE A 337 -2.22 13.43 16.67
N PRO A 338 -3.41 13.12 17.23
CA PRO A 338 -4.58 12.85 16.41
C PRO A 338 -5.15 14.11 15.73
N LYS A 339 -5.05 15.28 16.38
CA LYS A 339 -5.56 16.56 15.87
C LYS A 339 -4.48 17.32 15.11
N GLU A 340 -4.90 18.15 14.17
CA GLU A 340 -4.00 19.00 13.35
C GLU A 340 -3.06 18.21 12.43
N GLN A 341 -3.33 16.92 12.26
CA GLN A 341 -2.53 15.99 11.47
C GLN A 341 -3.42 15.10 10.60
N ILE A 342 -2.96 14.85 9.38
CA ILE A 342 -3.63 14.01 8.39
C ILE A 342 -2.72 12.82 8.08
N HIS A 343 -3.27 11.60 8.15
CA HIS A 343 -2.55 10.37 7.82
C HIS A 343 -1.94 10.41 6.42
N CYS A 344 -0.82 9.71 6.23
CA CYS A 344 0.00 9.80 5.03
C CYS A 344 -0.77 9.46 3.75
N TRP A 345 -1.61 8.43 3.78
CA TRP A 345 -2.35 7.99 2.59
C TRP A 345 -3.24 9.09 1.99
N VAL A 346 -3.90 9.91 2.83
CA VAL A 346 -4.70 11.05 2.37
C VAL A 346 -3.79 12.13 1.79
N ARG A 347 -2.68 12.45 2.48
CA ARG A 347 -1.74 13.48 2.03
C ARG A 347 -1.08 13.10 0.71
N ALA A 348 -0.80 11.82 0.48
CA ALA A 348 -0.27 11.31 -0.79
C ALA A 348 -1.28 11.53 -1.93
N ILE A 349 -2.54 11.13 -1.76
CA ILE A 349 -3.59 11.34 -2.78
C ILE A 349 -3.78 12.84 -3.08
N VAL A 350 -3.90 13.67 -2.04
CA VAL A 350 -4.08 15.11 -2.18
C VAL A 350 -2.90 15.76 -2.92
N SER A 351 -1.67 15.34 -2.63
CA SER A 351 -0.47 15.84 -3.31
C SER A 351 -0.41 15.42 -4.78
N ASN A 352 -0.77 14.16 -5.07
CA ASN A 352 -0.84 13.65 -6.45
C ASN A 352 -1.88 14.41 -7.28
N GLN A 353 -3.05 14.74 -6.70
CA GLN A 353 -4.10 15.47 -7.41
C GLN A 353 -3.75 16.94 -7.67
N LEU A 354 -3.13 17.62 -6.71
CA LEU A 354 -2.99 19.09 -6.73
C LEU A 354 -1.68 19.60 -7.32
N ALA A 355 -0.59 18.83 -7.27
CA ALA A 355 0.73 19.32 -7.60
C ALA A 355 0.98 19.47 -9.11
N ARG A 356 1.54 20.61 -9.54
CA ARG A 356 1.94 20.86 -10.94
C ARG A 356 3.41 20.53 -11.22
N ASN A 357 4.23 20.45 -10.17
CA ASN A 357 5.66 20.21 -10.27
C ASN A 357 6.16 19.57 -8.96
N GLY A 358 7.41 19.08 -8.96
CA GLY A 358 7.97 18.38 -7.80
C GLY A 358 8.06 19.22 -6.52
N ARG A 359 8.26 20.53 -6.64
CA ARG A 359 8.30 21.44 -5.48
C ARG A 359 6.92 21.55 -4.82
N GLU A 360 5.90 21.82 -5.62
CA GLU A 360 4.52 21.93 -5.13
C GLU A 360 4.07 20.62 -4.49
N TRP A 361 4.43 19.46 -5.07
CA TRP A 361 4.14 18.16 -4.47
C TRP A 361 4.68 18.06 -3.06
N CYS A 362 5.96 18.43 -2.86
CA CYS A 362 6.59 18.42 -1.54
C CYS A 362 5.96 19.43 -0.57
N GLU A 363 5.60 20.63 -1.03
CA GLU A 363 4.94 21.67 -0.23
C GLU A 363 3.55 21.21 0.25
N ILE A 364 2.75 20.63 -0.64
CA ILE A 364 1.41 20.12 -0.35
C ILE A 364 1.49 18.93 0.62
N PHE A 365 2.35 17.94 0.33
CA PHE A 365 2.51 16.74 1.15
C PHE A 365 2.95 17.06 2.59
N SER A 366 3.75 18.12 2.75
CA SER A 366 4.26 18.54 4.06
C SER A 366 3.20 19.14 4.98
N ARG A 367 2.04 19.55 4.45
CA ARG A 367 0.93 20.09 5.26
C ARG A 367 0.36 19.00 6.15
N TYR A 368 0.06 19.34 7.41
CA TYR A 368 -0.56 18.43 8.40
C TYR A 368 0.19 17.10 8.57
N ASN A 369 1.53 17.12 8.51
CA ASN A 369 2.37 15.93 8.68
C ASN A 369 2.03 15.17 9.97
N SER A 370 1.61 13.91 9.83
CA SER A 370 1.24 13.00 10.91
C SER A 370 2.41 12.32 11.63
N GLY A 371 3.59 12.29 11.01
CA GLY A 371 4.69 11.45 11.51
C GLY A 371 4.41 9.95 11.41
N THR A 372 3.48 9.56 10.54
CA THR A 372 3.13 8.17 10.26
C THR A 372 3.36 7.89 8.78
N TYR A 373 3.71 6.65 8.48
CA TYR A 373 4.29 6.20 7.22
C TYR A 373 5.46 7.10 6.79
N ASN A 374 6.50 7.12 7.63
CA ASN A 374 7.65 8.00 7.44
C ASN A 374 8.51 7.51 6.28
N ASN A 375 8.52 8.25 5.17
CA ASN A 375 9.12 7.78 3.91
C ASN A 375 10.11 8.78 3.29
N GLN A 376 10.97 8.27 2.39
CA GLN A 376 11.70 9.08 1.41
C GLN A 376 10.93 9.09 0.09
N TRP A 377 10.22 10.17 -0.17
CA TRP A 377 9.51 10.41 -1.42
C TRP A 377 10.45 10.98 -2.49
N VAL A 378 10.42 10.39 -3.67
CA VAL A 378 11.18 10.79 -4.85
C VAL A 378 10.18 11.22 -5.92
N VAL A 379 10.21 12.50 -6.28
CA VAL A 379 9.25 13.14 -7.19
C VAL A 379 9.98 13.57 -8.46
N LEU A 380 9.72 12.86 -9.54
CA LEU A 380 10.30 13.07 -10.87
C LEU A 380 9.31 13.87 -11.73
N ASP A 381 9.76 14.96 -12.35
CA ASP A 381 8.97 15.79 -13.25
C ASP A 381 9.40 15.55 -14.70
N TYR A 382 8.61 14.74 -15.42
CA TYR A 382 8.87 14.40 -16.81
C TYR A 382 8.67 15.60 -17.76
N ASN A 383 7.92 16.64 -17.36
CA ASN A 383 7.80 17.87 -18.17
C ASN A 383 9.14 18.61 -18.29
N LYS A 384 10.10 18.32 -17.41
CA LYS A 384 11.45 18.89 -17.40
C LYS A 384 12.48 18.06 -18.14
N PHE A 385 12.09 16.91 -18.69
CA PHE A 385 12.96 16.04 -19.46
C PHE A 385 12.61 16.09 -20.95
N LYS A 386 13.64 16.18 -21.79
CA LYS A 386 13.54 16.03 -23.24
C LYS A 386 14.68 15.13 -23.71
N PRO A 387 14.39 14.00 -24.39
CA PRO A 387 15.43 13.11 -24.90
C PRO A 387 16.51 13.85 -25.68
N HIS A 388 17.76 13.45 -25.45
CA HIS A 388 18.96 14.00 -26.08
C HIS A 388 19.27 15.48 -25.80
N GLN A 389 18.54 16.12 -24.89
CA GLN A 389 18.83 17.49 -24.45
C GLN A 389 19.49 17.49 -23.06
N PRO A 390 20.33 18.49 -22.74
CA PRO A 390 20.82 18.69 -21.38
C PRO A 390 19.66 18.86 -20.40
N LEU A 391 19.78 18.29 -19.20
CA LEU A 391 18.81 18.54 -18.13
C LEU A 391 18.82 20.04 -17.74
N PRO A 392 17.66 20.62 -17.39
CA PRO A 392 17.65 21.92 -16.76
C PRO A 392 18.36 21.85 -15.40
N LYS A 393 18.85 23.00 -14.93
CA LYS A 393 19.62 23.10 -13.69
C LYS A 393 18.81 22.66 -12.45
N TYR A 394 17.50 22.82 -12.49
CA TYR A 394 16.56 22.63 -11.40
C TYR A 394 15.24 22.03 -11.93
N GLY A 395 14.46 21.41 -11.06
CA GLY A 395 13.07 21.03 -11.29
C GLY A 395 12.84 19.59 -11.74
N VAL A 396 13.88 18.84 -12.15
CA VAL A 396 13.70 17.47 -12.66
C VAL A 396 13.38 16.50 -11.53
N LEU A 397 14.10 16.60 -10.41
CA LEU A 397 13.99 15.64 -9.32
C LEU A 397 13.94 16.34 -7.97
N TYR A 398 12.88 16.10 -7.21
CA TYR A 398 12.75 16.49 -5.82
C TYR A 398 12.76 15.26 -4.92
N VAL A 399 13.38 15.38 -3.74
CA VAL A 399 13.35 14.33 -2.72
C VAL A 399 12.87 14.95 -1.42
N LEU A 400 11.83 14.36 -0.83
CA LEU A 400 11.27 14.70 0.47
C LEU A 400 11.45 13.55 1.45
N GLU A 401 11.85 13.86 2.67
CA GLU A 401 11.91 12.91 3.77
C GLU A 401 11.06 13.41 4.94
N GLN A 402 10.25 12.52 5.49
CA GLN A 402 9.35 12.80 6.60
C GLN A 402 9.78 12.05 7.87
N LEU A 403 9.62 12.71 9.02
CA LEU A 403 9.63 12.14 10.36
C LEU A 403 8.49 12.76 11.20
N PRO A 404 8.18 12.24 12.40
CA PRO A 404 7.26 12.91 13.31
C PRO A 404 7.66 14.35 13.62
N GLY A 405 6.78 15.28 13.23
CA GLY A 405 6.96 16.72 13.41
C GLY A 405 8.04 17.36 12.52
N MET A 406 8.44 16.72 11.42
CA MET A 406 9.41 17.28 10.48
C MET A 406 9.20 16.74 9.06
N SER A 407 9.19 17.64 8.08
CA SER A 407 9.34 17.29 6.66
C SER A 407 10.50 18.09 6.09
N TYR A 408 11.37 17.45 5.32
CA TYR A 408 12.54 18.07 4.72
C TYR A 408 12.64 17.68 3.25
N TYR A 409 12.64 18.66 2.35
CA TYR A 409 12.75 18.39 0.92
C TYR A 409 13.66 19.38 0.20
N LYS A 410 14.28 18.93 -0.88
CA LYS A 410 15.11 19.75 -1.78
C LYS A 410 15.00 19.25 -3.22
N ASP A 411 15.32 20.18 -4.12
CA ASP A 411 15.71 19.84 -5.48
C ASP A 411 17.05 19.10 -5.46
N VAL A 412 17.07 17.90 -6.03
CA VAL A 412 18.26 17.04 -6.17
C VAL A 412 18.58 16.76 -7.64
N THR A 413 18.10 17.59 -8.58
CA THR A 413 18.45 17.54 -10.01
C THR A 413 19.97 17.55 -10.22
N TRP A 414 20.70 18.31 -9.39
CA TRP A 414 22.17 18.33 -9.39
C TRP A 414 22.80 16.95 -9.14
N TYR A 415 22.15 16.10 -8.34
CA TYR A 415 22.64 14.76 -8.04
C TYR A 415 22.51 13.87 -9.28
N LEU A 416 21.37 13.96 -9.97
CA LEU A 416 21.14 13.24 -11.22
C LEU A 416 22.12 13.70 -12.32
N MET A 417 22.38 15.00 -12.45
CA MET A 417 23.38 15.52 -13.39
C MET A 417 24.80 15.03 -13.09
N LYS A 418 25.15 14.88 -11.80
CA LYS A 418 26.50 14.48 -11.38
C LYS A 418 26.73 12.98 -11.46
N TYR A 419 25.75 12.17 -11.07
CA TYR A 419 25.92 10.73 -10.89
C TYR A 419 25.14 9.89 -11.91
N SER A 420 24.26 10.51 -12.71
CA SER A 420 23.34 9.86 -13.65
C SER A 420 22.25 8.99 -13.01
N TYR A 421 22.18 8.87 -11.68
CA TYR A 421 21.11 8.13 -11.00
C TYR A 421 20.81 8.69 -9.61
N PHE A 422 19.67 8.32 -9.05
CA PHE A 422 19.32 8.45 -7.64
C PHE A 422 18.73 7.11 -7.17
N ALA A 423 19.19 6.59 -6.02
CA ALA A 423 18.71 5.33 -5.46
C ALA A 423 18.12 5.55 -4.06
N SER A 424 17.03 4.84 -3.78
CA SER A 424 16.26 4.89 -2.54
C SER A 424 16.15 3.47 -1.97
N TYR A 425 16.47 3.28 -0.69
CA TYR A 425 16.63 1.94 -0.08
C TYR A 425 16.48 1.96 1.44
N ASN A 426 15.44 2.65 1.95
CA ASN A 426 15.07 2.71 3.39
C ASN A 426 15.97 3.49 4.33
N ILE A 427 17.01 4.13 3.83
CA ILE A 427 17.96 4.89 4.64
C ILE A 427 17.88 6.36 4.23
N PRO A 428 17.71 7.30 5.19
CA PRO A 428 17.64 8.72 4.88
C PRO A 428 18.89 9.24 4.19
N PHE A 429 18.68 9.96 3.09
CA PHE A 429 19.67 10.72 2.32
C PHE A 429 20.08 12.01 3.03
N TYR A 430 19.16 12.72 3.69
CA TYR A 430 19.49 14.00 4.31
C TYR A 430 20.07 13.81 5.71
N ARG A 431 21.28 14.33 5.93
CA ARG A 431 21.98 14.24 7.23
C ARG A 431 21.13 14.65 8.45
N PRO A 432 20.31 15.73 8.42
CA PRO A 432 19.41 16.03 9.53
C PRO A 432 18.43 14.89 9.83
N ILE A 433 17.82 14.29 8.81
CA ILE A 433 16.88 13.18 8.96
C ILE A 433 17.61 11.95 9.47
N THR A 434 18.78 11.60 8.92
CA THR A 434 19.63 10.49 9.44
C THR A 434 19.96 10.67 10.92
N LYS A 435 20.21 11.91 11.37
CA LYS A 435 20.49 12.22 12.78
C LYS A 435 19.24 12.08 13.65
N PHE A 436 18.13 12.72 13.28
CA PHE A 436 16.92 12.75 14.13
C PHE A 436 16.22 11.40 14.22
N SER A 437 16.18 10.66 13.12
CA SER A 437 15.61 9.30 13.08
C SER A 437 16.42 8.27 13.89
N GLY A 438 17.67 8.57 14.28
CA GLY A 438 18.53 7.66 15.04
C GLY A 438 19.40 6.73 14.18
N PHE A 439 19.41 6.89 12.86
CA PHE A 439 20.23 6.06 11.95
C PHE A 439 21.75 6.19 12.19
N LEU A 440 22.24 7.36 12.65
CA LEU A 440 23.66 7.52 12.98
C LEU A 440 24.09 6.55 14.09
N ASN A 441 23.40 6.56 15.22
CA ASN A 441 23.67 5.66 16.34
C ASN A 441 23.46 4.20 15.94
N LYS A 442 22.41 3.91 15.16
CA LYS A 442 22.13 2.57 14.66
C LYS A 442 23.27 2.04 13.79
N SER A 443 23.81 2.85 12.89
CA SER A 443 24.93 2.46 12.03
C SER A 443 26.25 2.29 12.80
N GLU A 444 26.47 3.06 13.87
CA GLU A 444 27.66 2.93 14.71
C GLU A 444 27.63 1.65 15.55
N HIS A 445 26.46 1.27 16.07
CA HIS A 445 26.30 0.11 16.95
C HIS A 445 26.03 -1.21 16.19
N ASP A 446 25.14 -1.18 15.19
CA ASP A 446 24.66 -2.37 14.47
C ASP A 446 25.28 -2.52 13.07
N GLY A 447 26.23 -1.65 12.73
CA GLY A 447 27.09 -1.82 11.57
C GLY A 447 26.54 -1.28 10.24
N PRO A 448 27.17 -1.67 9.11
CA PRO A 448 27.02 -1.00 7.82
C PRO A 448 25.64 -1.17 7.17
N TRP A 449 24.81 -2.12 7.64
CA TRP A 449 23.45 -2.32 7.12
C TRP A 449 22.58 -1.07 7.22
N PHE A 450 22.80 -0.25 8.26
CA PHE A 450 22.08 0.99 8.52
C PHE A 450 22.82 2.23 8.01
N SER A 451 23.92 2.04 7.28
CA SER A 451 24.71 3.14 6.72
C SER A 451 24.23 3.47 5.31
N TRP A 452 23.88 4.74 5.06
CA TRP A 452 23.40 5.18 3.75
C TRP A 452 24.35 4.81 2.60
N LYS A 453 25.66 4.88 2.83
CA LYS A 453 26.68 4.57 1.81
C LYS A 453 27.07 3.09 1.76
N ASN A 454 27.01 2.40 2.90
CA ASN A 454 27.64 1.07 3.03
C ASN A 454 26.65 -0.09 3.11
N ALA A 455 25.35 0.18 3.16
CA ALA A 455 24.32 -0.85 3.12
C ALA A 455 24.43 -1.68 1.82
N PRO A 456 24.05 -2.98 1.84
CA PRO A 456 24.16 -3.87 0.67
C PRO A 456 23.57 -3.26 -0.60
N ARG A 457 22.31 -2.78 -0.53
CA ARG A 457 21.62 -2.17 -1.67
C ARG A 457 22.32 -0.92 -2.19
N ALA A 458 22.85 -0.07 -1.32
CA ALA A 458 23.60 1.12 -1.73
C ALA A 458 24.82 0.74 -2.58
N LYS A 459 25.54 -0.32 -2.18
CA LYS A 459 26.72 -0.82 -2.90
C LYS A 459 26.35 -1.49 -4.22
N ILE A 460 25.30 -2.31 -4.26
CA ILE A 460 24.81 -2.93 -5.50
C ILE A 460 24.39 -1.84 -6.50
N PHE A 461 23.59 -0.85 -6.07
CA PHE A 461 23.23 0.28 -6.94
C PHE A 461 24.46 1.04 -7.44
N ALA A 462 25.38 1.40 -6.55
CA ALA A 462 26.59 2.13 -6.93
C ALA A 462 27.48 1.34 -7.92
N ARG A 463 27.55 0.02 -7.78
CA ARG A 463 28.29 -0.83 -8.72
C ARG A 463 27.58 -0.94 -10.06
N ASP A 464 26.28 -1.19 -10.09
CA ASP A 464 25.59 -1.68 -11.29
C ASP A 464 24.70 -0.66 -12.01
N HIS A 465 24.45 0.53 -11.45
CA HIS A 465 23.55 1.53 -12.05
C HIS A 465 23.93 1.89 -13.50
N HIS A 466 25.21 1.83 -13.86
CA HIS A 466 25.71 2.17 -15.19
C HIS A 466 25.30 1.15 -16.27
N LYS A 467 24.92 -0.08 -15.87
CA LYS A 467 24.43 -1.13 -16.78
C LYS A 467 23.00 -0.87 -17.26
N VAL A 468 22.27 0.02 -16.60
CA VAL A 468 20.88 0.36 -16.95
C VAL A 468 20.88 1.39 -18.09
N THR A 469 20.47 0.92 -19.26
CA THR A 469 20.38 1.73 -20.49
C THR A 469 19.01 1.66 -21.16
N ASN A 470 18.13 0.77 -20.72
CA ASN A 470 16.77 0.56 -21.23
C ASN A 470 15.90 -0.14 -20.17
N LEU A 471 14.61 -0.34 -20.45
CA LEU A 471 13.67 -0.99 -19.54
C LEU A 471 14.04 -2.44 -19.18
N ASP A 472 14.66 -3.20 -20.10
CA ASP A 472 15.08 -4.58 -19.80
C ASP A 472 16.23 -4.63 -18.80
N SER A 473 17.24 -3.78 -18.98
CA SER A 473 18.36 -3.67 -18.04
C SER A 473 17.94 -3.04 -16.71
N LEU A 474 16.95 -2.14 -16.72
CA LEU A 474 16.28 -1.64 -15.52
C LEU A 474 15.61 -2.77 -14.75
N ARG A 475 14.78 -3.58 -15.41
CA ARG A 475 14.15 -4.78 -14.84
C ARG A 475 15.18 -5.71 -14.23
N THR A 476 16.26 -6.01 -14.96
CA THR A 476 17.33 -6.88 -14.47
C THR A 476 17.96 -6.37 -13.18
N LEU A 477 18.26 -5.06 -13.08
CA LEU A 477 18.83 -4.49 -11.85
C LEU A 477 17.81 -4.52 -10.70
N MET A 478 16.57 -4.12 -10.97
CA MET A 478 15.56 -3.96 -9.94
C MET A 478 15.07 -5.32 -9.40
N ARG A 479 15.14 -6.39 -10.19
CA ARG A 479 14.85 -7.77 -9.74
C ARG A 479 16.06 -8.52 -9.19
N TYR A 480 17.22 -7.88 -9.13
CA TYR A 480 18.47 -8.56 -8.78
C TYR A 480 18.47 -9.13 -7.36
N ASN A 481 18.65 -10.44 -7.26
CA ASN A 481 18.99 -11.14 -6.04
C ASN A 481 19.80 -12.41 -6.34
N ASP A 482 21.12 -12.32 -6.21
CA ASP A 482 22.05 -13.45 -6.30
C ASP A 482 22.82 -13.60 -4.98
N TYR A 483 22.10 -13.58 -3.86
CA TYR A 483 22.66 -13.41 -2.52
C TYR A 483 23.75 -14.42 -2.12
N THR A 484 23.78 -15.62 -2.72
CA THR A 484 24.82 -16.63 -2.43
C THR A 484 26.16 -16.33 -3.10
N HIS A 485 26.17 -15.56 -4.18
CA HIS A 485 27.37 -15.19 -4.94
C HIS A 485 27.70 -13.69 -4.84
N GLU A 486 26.75 -12.88 -4.38
CA GLU A 486 26.89 -11.44 -4.20
C GLU A 486 27.81 -11.10 -3.02
N GLU A 487 28.89 -10.36 -3.30
CA GLU A 487 29.86 -9.94 -2.28
C GLU A 487 29.24 -9.02 -1.22
N PHE A 488 28.27 -8.19 -1.61
CA PHE A 488 27.61 -7.25 -0.70
C PHE A 488 26.50 -7.90 0.13
N SER A 489 26.11 -9.14 -0.19
CA SER A 489 25.15 -9.91 0.58
C SER A 489 25.78 -10.69 1.73
N LYS A 490 27.12 -10.72 1.80
CA LYS A 490 27.87 -11.36 2.88
C LYS A 490 27.64 -10.66 4.21
N CYS A 491 27.45 -11.43 5.27
CA CYS A 491 27.31 -10.94 6.63
C CYS A 491 28.09 -11.80 7.64
N ASN A 492 28.25 -11.30 8.86
CA ASN A 492 28.79 -12.08 9.97
C ASN A 492 27.70 -13.01 10.55
N CYS A 493 27.22 -13.90 9.70
CA CYS A 493 26.02 -14.70 9.87
C CYS A 493 26.31 -16.17 9.46
N THR A 494 25.36 -17.07 9.70
CA THR A 494 25.44 -18.47 9.28
C THR A 494 24.11 -18.88 8.64
N PRO A 495 24.07 -19.21 7.33
CA PRO A 495 25.17 -19.14 6.35
C PRO A 495 25.72 -17.71 6.18
N PRO A 496 26.94 -17.50 5.62
CA PRO A 496 27.65 -16.21 5.63
C PRO A 496 27.10 -15.19 4.60
N TYR A 497 25.80 -15.23 4.35
CA TYR A 497 25.08 -14.35 3.44
C TYR A 497 23.62 -14.24 3.87
N SER A 498 22.94 -13.21 3.38
CA SER A 498 21.49 -13.04 3.57
C SER A 498 20.78 -12.69 2.28
N ALA A 499 19.67 -13.37 2.01
CA ALA A 499 18.78 -13.10 0.90
C ALA A 499 18.00 -11.77 1.03
N GLU A 500 18.06 -11.12 2.20
CA GLU A 500 17.53 -9.75 2.44
C GLU A 500 18.51 -8.67 1.92
N ALA A 501 19.77 -9.04 1.67
CA ALA A 501 20.83 -8.13 1.29
C ALA A 501 20.92 -7.94 -0.24
N ALA A 502 19.78 -7.72 -0.89
CA ALA A 502 19.64 -7.61 -2.34
C ALA A 502 18.70 -6.45 -2.72
N ILE A 503 18.68 -6.05 -4.00
CA ILE A 503 17.71 -5.02 -4.46
C ILE A 503 16.29 -5.55 -4.36
N SER A 504 16.09 -6.84 -4.66
CA SER A 504 14.81 -7.55 -4.58
C SER A 504 14.90 -8.66 -3.53
N ALA A 505 14.62 -8.34 -2.26
CA ALA A 505 14.84 -9.23 -1.12
C ALA A 505 14.04 -10.55 -1.18
N ARG A 506 14.57 -11.61 -0.54
CA ARG A 506 13.96 -12.96 -0.48
C ARG A 506 14.18 -13.62 0.88
N GLY A 507 13.62 -13.03 1.94
CA GLY A 507 13.81 -13.51 3.31
C GLY A 507 13.31 -14.94 3.58
N ASP A 508 12.45 -15.48 2.72
CA ASP A 508 12.01 -16.89 2.75
C ASP A 508 13.09 -17.91 2.36
N LEU A 509 14.13 -17.48 1.63
CA LEU A 509 15.23 -18.34 1.20
C LEU A 509 16.34 -18.45 2.25
N ASN A 510 16.29 -17.61 3.28
CA ASN A 510 17.20 -17.69 4.41
C ASN A 510 16.87 -18.94 5.26
N PRO A 511 17.84 -19.77 5.65
CA PRO A 511 17.53 -20.92 6.51
C PRO A 511 16.92 -20.51 7.85
N LYS A 512 15.82 -21.16 8.25
CA LYS A 512 15.15 -20.96 9.55
C LYS A 512 16.07 -21.13 10.76
N ALA A 513 16.99 -22.10 10.70
CA ALA A 513 17.99 -22.34 11.73
C ALA A 513 19.24 -21.45 11.60
N GLY A 514 19.25 -20.53 10.64
CA GLY A 514 20.35 -19.61 10.42
C GLY A 514 20.52 -18.61 11.56
N LYS A 515 21.74 -18.12 11.71
CA LYS A 515 22.11 -17.09 12.69
C LYS A 515 22.44 -15.81 11.96
N TYR A 516 21.74 -14.73 12.29
CA TYR A 516 21.89 -13.43 11.63
C TYR A 516 22.16 -12.35 12.66
N GLU A 517 22.77 -11.25 12.23
CA GLU A 517 23.20 -10.15 13.11
C GLU A 517 22.00 -9.46 13.76
N PHE A 518 20.86 -9.43 13.07
CA PHE A 518 19.58 -8.97 13.61
C PHE A 518 18.40 -9.68 12.90
N PRO A 519 17.19 -9.69 13.50
CA PRO A 519 16.06 -10.48 12.99
C PRO A 519 15.67 -10.18 11.54
N GLY A 520 15.74 -8.91 11.11
CA GLY A 520 15.36 -8.50 9.75
C GLY A 520 16.33 -8.90 8.65
N GLN A 521 17.48 -9.47 9.00
CA GLN A 521 18.42 -10.05 8.06
C GLN A 521 18.16 -11.56 7.84
N GLY A 522 17.32 -12.20 8.67
CA GLY A 522 17.18 -13.65 8.71
C GLY A 522 15.98 -14.23 7.96
N HIS A 523 15.60 -15.46 8.35
CA HIS A 523 14.41 -16.15 7.82
C HIS A 523 13.12 -15.48 8.28
N ASN A 524 12.30 -15.03 7.35
CA ASN A 524 11.05 -14.36 7.64
C ASN A 524 10.07 -14.46 6.45
N ASN A 525 8.82 -14.03 6.69
CA ASN A 525 7.85 -13.77 5.62
C ASN A 525 8.01 -12.32 5.15
N HIS A 526 9.08 -12.07 4.42
CA HIS A 526 9.38 -10.77 3.85
C HIS A 526 10.22 -10.92 2.58
N GLY A 527 9.91 -10.09 1.59
CA GLY A 527 10.67 -10.04 0.36
C GLY A 527 10.04 -9.10 -0.63
N ALA A 528 10.66 -8.99 -1.80
CA ALA A 528 10.09 -8.27 -2.91
C ALA A 528 8.79 -8.93 -3.36
N LEU A 529 7.77 -8.13 -3.65
CA LEU A 529 6.50 -8.62 -4.16
C LEU A 529 6.38 -8.45 -5.67
N ASP A 530 7.20 -7.60 -6.26
CA ASP A 530 7.03 -7.14 -7.63
C ASP A 530 8.27 -6.42 -8.21
N TYR A 531 8.09 -5.92 -9.43
CA TYR A 531 8.84 -4.87 -10.07
C TYR A 531 7.85 -3.96 -10.81
N LYS A 532 8.06 -2.63 -10.75
CA LYS A 532 7.40 -1.65 -11.63
C LYS A 532 8.44 -0.68 -12.19
N GLY A 533 8.39 -0.40 -13.50
CA GLY A 533 9.31 0.54 -14.13
C GLY A 533 8.69 1.23 -15.34
N THR A 534 8.95 2.53 -15.47
CA THR A 534 8.57 3.33 -16.64
C THR A 534 9.74 4.16 -17.14
N ASN A 535 9.58 4.72 -18.33
CA ASN A 535 10.53 5.61 -18.99
C ASN A 535 9.79 6.83 -19.56
N TYR A 536 10.49 7.69 -20.29
CA TYR A 536 9.86 8.90 -20.84
C TYR A 536 8.70 8.60 -21.79
N GLU A 537 8.84 7.56 -22.64
CA GLU A 537 7.85 7.18 -23.64
C GLU A 537 6.59 6.58 -23.02
N LEU A 538 6.73 5.54 -22.18
CA LEU A 538 5.60 4.90 -21.50
C LEU A 538 4.90 5.89 -20.55
N PHE A 539 5.64 6.80 -19.92
CA PHE A 539 5.05 7.82 -19.07
C PHE A 539 4.09 8.75 -19.82
N GLN A 540 4.34 9.07 -21.10
CA GLN A 540 3.41 9.90 -21.88
C GLN A 540 2.01 9.27 -21.90
N ASN A 541 1.96 7.94 -21.84
CA ASN A 541 0.72 7.19 -21.83
C ASN A 541 0.23 6.78 -20.43
N LEU A 542 0.88 7.26 -19.36
CA LEU A 542 0.68 6.75 -18.00
C LEU A 542 0.72 5.21 -17.97
N THR A 543 1.66 4.61 -18.70
CA THR A 543 1.88 3.17 -18.71
C THR A 543 3.25 2.83 -18.13
N PHE A 544 3.44 1.55 -17.81
CA PHE A 544 4.66 1.03 -17.24
C PHE A 544 4.72 -0.49 -17.43
N ARG A 545 5.92 -1.05 -17.24
CA ARG A 545 6.13 -2.50 -17.17
C ARG A 545 6.09 -2.97 -15.73
N ALA A 546 5.48 -4.13 -15.50
CA ALA A 546 5.32 -4.69 -14.17
C ALA A 546 5.50 -6.22 -14.15
N ILE A 547 6.02 -6.73 -13.04
CA ILE A 547 6.02 -8.16 -12.70
C ILE A 547 5.45 -8.28 -11.29
N SER A 548 4.42 -9.10 -11.07
CA SER A 548 3.90 -9.41 -9.74
C SER A 548 4.47 -10.74 -9.29
N SER A 549 5.69 -10.74 -8.76
CA SER A 549 6.34 -11.93 -8.21
C SER A 549 7.57 -11.52 -7.43
N PRO A 550 7.92 -12.25 -6.34
CA PRO A 550 9.27 -12.21 -5.80
C PRO A 550 10.32 -12.48 -6.87
N ALA A 551 11.56 -12.01 -6.66
CA ALA A 551 12.66 -12.30 -7.57
C ALA A 551 12.74 -13.81 -7.85
N TYR A 552 12.86 -14.21 -9.11
CA TYR A 552 13.00 -15.63 -9.50
C TYR A 552 14.06 -15.82 -10.61
N ASP A 553 14.81 -14.76 -10.88
CA ASP A 553 15.73 -14.67 -12.02
C ASP A 553 17.03 -15.44 -11.73
N GLN A 554 17.64 -15.23 -10.56
CA GLN A 554 18.83 -15.95 -10.08
C GLN A 554 18.53 -16.91 -8.92
N VAL A 555 17.31 -16.87 -8.39
CA VAL A 555 16.83 -17.63 -7.23
C VAL A 555 15.55 -18.38 -7.60
N PRO A 556 15.17 -19.47 -6.89
CA PRO A 556 13.97 -20.21 -7.23
C PRO A 556 12.70 -19.36 -7.05
N ALA A 557 11.69 -19.60 -7.90
CA ALA A 557 10.37 -19.01 -7.76
C ALA A 557 9.75 -19.36 -6.40
N PHE A 558 9.05 -18.40 -5.80
CA PHE A 558 8.34 -18.63 -4.53
C PHE A 558 7.13 -19.55 -4.76
N LYS A 559 6.92 -20.50 -3.84
CA LYS A 559 5.71 -21.34 -3.81
C LYS A 559 5.15 -21.45 -2.39
N TRP A 560 3.85 -21.19 -2.22
CA TRP A 560 3.18 -21.34 -0.93
C TRP A 560 3.24 -22.78 -0.42
N SER A 561 3.03 -23.75 -1.30
CA SER A 561 3.04 -25.18 -0.99
C SER A 561 4.37 -25.66 -0.39
N THR A 562 5.48 -24.98 -0.67
CA THR A 562 6.79 -25.31 -0.09
C THR A 562 7.25 -24.35 1.01
N PHE A 563 6.52 -23.27 1.26
CA PHE A 563 6.89 -22.28 2.26
C PHE A 563 6.58 -22.78 3.69
N ASP A 564 7.56 -22.76 4.58
CA ASP A 564 7.42 -23.36 5.93
C ASP A 564 6.46 -22.60 6.85
N MET A 565 6.06 -21.38 6.47
CA MET A 565 5.09 -20.57 7.20
C MET A 565 3.68 -20.56 6.58
N ARG A 566 3.42 -21.34 5.51
CA ARG A 566 2.14 -21.37 4.80
C ARG A 566 0.92 -21.61 5.70
N ASP A 567 1.05 -22.46 6.72
CA ASP A 567 -0.07 -22.82 7.60
C ASP A 567 -0.36 -21.72 8.65
N THR A 568 0.55 -20.75 8.79
CA THR A 568 0.42 -19.64 9.75
C THR A 568 0.07 -18.30 9.10
N ILE A 569 0.21 -18.20 7.78
CA ILE A 569 0.00 -16.98 7.02
C ILE A 569 -1.18 -17.22 6.09
N LYS A 570 -2.23 -16.40 6.21
CA LYS A 570 -3.38 -16.46 5.30
C LYS A 570 -2.97 -15.98 3.90
N HIS A 571 -3.37 -16.74 2.88
CA HIS A 571 -3.05 -16.49 1.47
C HIS A 571 -4.21 -16.94 0.57
N ILE A 572 -5.44 -16.65 1.00
CA ILE A 572 -6.67 -17.03 0.30
C ILE A 572 -6.73 -16.35 -1.07
N GLY A 573 -7.07 -17.13 -2.09
CA GLY A 573 -7.19 -16.65 -3.47
C GLY A 573 -5.86 -16.35 -4.15
N LEU A 574 -4.72 -16.63 -3.51
CA LEU A 574 -3.39 -16.44 -4.11
C LEU A 574 -2.94 -17.71 -4.88
N PRO A 575 -2.34 -17.54 -6.07
CA PRO A 575 -1.65 -18.61 -6.79
C PRO A 575 -0.61 -19.32 -5.93
N ASP A 576 -0.42 -20.63 -6.13
CA ASP A 576 0.61 -21.39 -5.40
C ASP A 576 2.03 -20.94 -5.79
N GLU A 577 2.36 -20.99 -7.09
CA GLU A 577 3.67 -20.62 -7.63
C GLU A 577 3.67 -19.21 -8.20
N TRP A 578 4.63 -18.39 -7.76
CA TRP A 578 4.81 -17.00 -8.16
C TRP A 578 5.97 -16.88 -9.14
N LYS A 579 5.65 -17.07 -10.42
CA LYS A 579 6.57 -16.97 -11.56
C LYS A 579 5.90 -16.30 -12.75
N PHE A 580 5.29 -15.15 -12.50
CA PHE A 580 4.51 -14.44 -13.50
C PHE A 580 5.41 -13.68 -14.48
N PRO A 581 5.07 -13.65 -15.79
CA PRO A 581 5.84 -12.90 -16.77
C PRO A 581 5.74 -11.39 -16.54
N GLU A 582 6.63 -10.65 -17.20
CA GLU A 582 6.47 -9.21 -17.32
C GLU A 582 5.25 -8.88 -18.18
N ILE A 583 4.48 -7.89 -17.75
CA ILE A 583 3.42 -7.27 -18.52
C ILE A 583 3.76 -5.81 -18.77
N GLU A 584 3.38 -5.30 -19.94
CA GLU A 584 3.26 -3.87 -20.19
C GLU A 584 1.77 -3.52 -20.10
N ILE A 585 1.46 -2.50 -19.31
CA ILE A 585 0.07 -2.15 -19.04
C ILE A 585 -0.46 -1.28 -20.17
N HIS A 586 -1.65 -1.62 -20.66
CA HIS A 586 -2.42 -0.79 -21.58
C HIS A 586 -3.81 -0.60 -21.00
N TRP A 587 -4.24 0.65 -20.91
CA TRP A 587 -5.53 1.04 -20.35
C TRP A 587 -6.61 1.06 -21.43
N GLU A 588 -7.81 0.58 -21.10
CA GLU A 588 -8.99 0.69 -21.97
C GLU A 588 -9.57 2.12 -21.94
N THR A 589 -9.45 2.79 -20.80
CA THR A 589 -9.77 4.21 -20.66
C THR A 589 -8.71 5.04 -21.38
N SER A 590 -9.15 5.83 -22.36
CA SER A 590 -8.30 6.84 -23.00
C SER A 590 -7.80 7.84 -21.96
N ILE A 591 -6.49 8.01 -21.90
CA ILE A 591 -5.85 9.08 -21.12
C ILE A 591 -5.87 10.41 -21.85
N ASP A 592 -6.02 10.38 -23.18
CA ASP A 592 -6.18 11.57 -24.01
C ASP A 592 -7.56 12.16 -23.75
N ASP A 593 -7.63 13.49 -23.80
CA ASP A 593 -8.82 14.29 -23.57
C ASP A 593 -9.50 14.75 -24.84
#